data_AF-A0A970DJR8-F1
#
_entry.id   AF-A0A970DJR8-F1
#
_cell.length_a   1.000
_cell.length_b   1.000
_cell.length_c   1.000
_cell.angle_alpha   90.00
_cell.angle_beta   90.00
_cell.angle_gamma   90.00
#
_symmetry.space_group_name_H-M   'P 1'
#
loop_
_entity.id
_entity.type
_entity.pdbx_description
1 polymer ?
#
loop_
_entity_poly.entity_id
_entity_poly.type
_entity_poly.pdbx_seq_one_letter_code
_entity_poly.pdbx_strand_id
1 'polypeptide(L)'
;MVVSYDYGKDFFSDNEKILLSDELEYGMAIHNAKILRDYKLDEKNYALKITADGGVLLAIRSGDYPMALAGSPAGVDELVLEIDRRGLVFTDILGASDITAAFIAGYQKVHPIRFKKAVSMEIMAFEGEGKFCAEVAPVSAADVDTVATLFAGFTGNASTRRSPRSRPGNRPKE
;
A
#
# COMPACT_ATOMS: atom_id res chain seq x y z
N MET A 1 16.86 -17.52 6.08
CA MET A 1 16.96 -16.86 7.42
C MET A 1 15.92 -15.77 7.50
N VAL A 2 15.18 -15.67 8.61
CA VAL A 2 14.19 -14.62 8.83
C VAL A 2 14.61 -13.75 10.01
N VAL A 3 14.66 -12.44 9.80
CA VAL A 3 14.91 -11.43 10.83
C VAL A 3 13.63 -10.61 11.02
N SER A 4 13.22 -10.45 12.28
CA SER A 4 12.13 -9.56 12.67
C SER A 4 12.71 -8.34 13.35
N TYR A 5 12.14 -7.18 13.06
CA TYR A 5 12.54 -5.94 13.71
C TYR A 5 11.53 -5.58 14.80
N ASP A 6 11.99 -4.90 15.84
CA ASP A 6 11.12 -4.37 16.90
C ASP A 6 10.53 -3.01 16.53
N TYR A 7 11.19 -2.28 15.61
CA TYR A 7 10.82 -0.93 15.17
C TYR A 7 11.10 -0.73 13.68
N GLY A 8 10.32 0.14 13.03
CA GLY A 8 10.47 0.48 11.62
C GLY A 8 11.78 1.20 11.28
N LYS A 9 12.38 1.93 12.23
CA LYS A 9 13.66 2.61 12.02
C LYS A 9 14.83 1.64 11.84
N ASP A 10 14.82 0.55 12.58
CA ASP A 10 15.90 -0.46 12.53
C ASP A 10 15.79 -1.25 11.23
N PHE A 11 14.55 -1.58 10.83
CA PHE A 11 14.26 -2.16 9.52
C PHE A 11 14.75 -1.25 8.39
N PHE A 12 14.43 0.04 8.44
CA PHE A 12 14.85 0.98 7.39
C PHE A 12 16.37 1.08 7.33
N SER A 13 17.04 1.26 8.47
CA SER A 13 18.50 1.43 8.54
C SER A 13 19.26 0.20 8.03
N ASP A 14 18.80 -1.01 8.34
CA ASP A 14 19.48 -2.25 7.89
C ASP A 14 19.22 -2.57 6.40
N ASN A 15 18.21 -1.94 5.80
CA ASN A 15 17.76 -2.26 4.44
C ASN A 15 17.75 -1.05 3.49
N GLU A 16 18.36 0.06 3.90
CA GLU A 16 18.38 1.33 3.18
C GLU A 16 18.85 1.16 1.73
N LYS A 17 19.88 0.34 1.49
CA LYS A 17 20.40 0.08 0.14
C LYS A 17 19.39 -0.52 -0.82
N ILE A 18 18.52 -1.41 -0.34
CA ILE A 18 17.45 -2.02 -1.16
C ILE A 18 16.31 -1.03 -1.30
N LEU A 19 15.87 -0.42 -0.19
CA LEU A 19 14.72 0.48 -0.20
C LEU A 19 14.97 1.73 -1.05
N LEU A 20 16.21 2.23 -1.10
CA LEU A 20 16.58 3.40 -1.89
C LEU A 20 17.16 3.06 -3.28
N SER A 21 17.24 1.79 -3.68
CA SER A 21 17.68 1.46 -5.05
C SER A 21 16.64 1.84 -6.10
N ASP A 22 15.36 1.81 -5.71
CA ASP A 22 14.24 2.33 -6.50
C ASP A 22 13.17 2.88 -5.54
N GLU A 23 13.27 4.17 -5.21
CA GLU A 23 12.34 4.83 -4.29
C GLU A 23 10.89 4.89 -4.83
N LEU A 24 10.72 4.84 -6.16
CA LEU A 24 9.39 4.86 -6.77
C LEU A 24 8.70 3.51 -6.56
N GLU A 25 9.42 2.42 -6.82
CA GLU A 25 8.93 1.06 -6.63
C GLU A 25 8.71 0.75 -5.13
N TYR A 26 9.64 1.14 -4.27
CA TYR A 26 9.61 0.82 -2.83
C TYR A 26 9.04 1.92 -1.94
N GLY A 27 8.42 2.95 -2.53
CA GLY A 27 7.88 4.09 -1.81
C GLY A 27 6.93 3.71 -0.67
N MET A 28 6.12 2.66 -0.85
CA MET A 28 5.21 2.18 0.21
C MET A 28 5.95 1.47 1.35
N ALA A 29 7.01 0.70 1.06
CA ALA A 29 7.83 0.09 2.11
C ALA A 29 8.55 1.16 2.94
N ILE A 30 9.06 2.21 2.28
CA ILE A 30 9.64 3.40 2.93
C ILE A 30 8.58 4.11 3.78
N HIS A 31 7.36 4.29 3.24
CA HIS A 31 6.27 4.95 3.95
C HIS A 31 5.87 4.18 5.22
N ASN A 32 5.66 2.87 5.13
CA ASN A 32 5.34 2.02 6.28
C ASN A 32 6.47 2.07 7.33
N ALA A 33 7.75 2.05 6.91
CA ALA A 33 8.88 2.16 7.82
C ALA A 33 8.91 3.50 8.59
N LYS A 34 8.52 4.60 7.92
CA LYS A 34 8.40 5.92 8.54
C LYS A 34 7.25 5.99 9.55
N ILE A 35 6.11 5.39 9.26
CA ILE A 35 4.98 5.31 10.21
C ILE A 35 5.40 4.51 11.46
N LEU A 36 6.07 3.37 11.24
CA LEU A 36 6.45 2.45 12.29
C LEU A 36 7.77 2.79 12.98
N ARG A 37 8.33 3.97 12.70
CA ARG A 37 9.70 4.36 13.08
C ARG A 37 10.01 4.09 14.55
N ASP A 38 9.13 4.50 15.44
CA ASP A 38 9.27 4.38 16.90
C ASP A 38 8.09 3.59 17.51
N TYR A 39 7.38 2.80 16.68
CA TYR A 39 6.25 1.97 17.08
C TYR A 39 6.71 0.52 17.30
N LYS A 40 6.34 -0.07 18.44
CA LYS A 40 6.66 -1.47 18.74
C LYS A 40 5.80 -2.39 17.88
N LEU A 41 6.45 -3.26 17.12
CA LEU A 41 5.78 -4.14 16.16
C LEU A 41 4.96 -5.25 16.83
N ASP A 42 3.85 -5.62 16.18
CA ASP A 42 2.82 -6.59 16.59
C ASP A 42 2.27 -7.37 15.36
N GLU A 43 1.18 -8.12 15.52
CA GLU A 43 0.61 -8.94 14.46
C GLU A 43 0.03 -8.14 13.27
N LYS A 44 -0.27 -6.85 13.46
CA LYS A 44 -0.79 -5.95 12.42
C LYS A 44 0.27 -4.99 11.90
N ASN A 45 1.28 -4.70 12.71
CA ASN A 45 2.36 -3.78 12.43
C ASN A 45 3.68 -4.54 12.49
N TYR A 46 4.24 -4.95 11.37
CA TYR A 46 5.43 -5.80 11.36
C TYR A 46 6.40 -5.40 10.26
N ALA A 47 7.66 -5.76 10.47
CA ALA A 47 8.73 -5.58 9.51
C ALA A 47 9.65 -6.79 9.58
N LEU A 48 9.87 -7.43 8.42
CA LEU A 48 10.61 -8.67 8.27
C LEU A 48 11.63 -8.53 7.14
N LYS A 49 12.79 -9.16 7.34
CA LYS A 49 13.80 -9.41 6.31
C LYS A 49 14.01 -10.89 6.18
N ILE A 50 13.88 -11.39 4.97
CA ILE A 50 14.03 -12.79 4.61
C ILE A 50 15.21 -12.90 3.67
N THR A 51 16.16 -13.78 3.99
CA THR A 51 17.32 -14.08 3.15
C THR A 51 17.27 -15.55 2.77
N ALA A 52 17.11 -15.84 1.48
CA ALA A 52 17.07 -17.19 0.92
C ALA A 52 17.58 -17.16 -0.53
N ASP A 53 18.20 -18.27 -0.95
CA ASP A 53 18.78 -18.47 -2.29
C ASP A 53 19.62 -17.31 -2.86
N GLY A 54 20.35 -16.61 -1.98
CA GLY A 54 21.19 -15.46 -2.35
C GLY A 54 20.44 -14.14 -2.56
N GLY A 55 19.11 -14.14 -2.43
CA GLY A 55 18.27 -12.95 -2.48
C GLY A 55 17.82 -12.47 -1.10
N VAL A 56 17.35 -11.23 -1.04
CA VAL A 56 16.74 -10.61 0.14
C VAL A 56 15.34 -10.15 -0.20
N LEU A 57 14.33 -10.70 0.48
CA LEU A 57 12.94 -10.23 0.45
C LEU A 57 12.66 -9.43 1.72
N LEU A 58 12.11 -8.24 1.57
CA LEU A 58 11.64 -7.41 2.66
C LEU A 58 10.12 -7.41 2.66
N ALA A 59 9.52 -7.48 3.85
CA ALA A 59 8.07 -7.35 4.02
C ALA A 59 7.77 -6.41 5.20
N ILE A 60 7.01 -5.35 4.95
CA ILE A 60 6.64 -4.39 6.00
C ILE A 60 5.19 -3.94 5.86
N ARG A 61 4.46 -3.94 6.98
CA ARG A 61 3.06 -3.54 7.04
C ARG A 61 2.80 -2.63 8.24
N SER A 62 2.12 -1.52 7.99
CA SER A 62 1.44 -0.71 9.00
C SER A 62 -0.06 -0.99 8.94
N GLY A 63 -0.74 -1.06 10.08
CA GLY A 63 -2.11 -1.61 10.22
C GLY A 63 -3.16 -1.15 9.20
N ASP A 64 -3.09 0.10 8.76
CA ASP A 64 -4.04 0.72 7.82
C ASP A 64 -3.59 0.65 6.34
N TYR A 65 -2.44 0.03 6.07
CA TYR A 65 -1.77 0.02 4.77
C TYR A 65 -1.50 -1.41 4.29
N PRO A 66 -1.32 -1.60 2.96
CA PRO A 66 -0.94 -2.90 2.42
C PRO A 66 0.41 -3.37 2.99
N MET A 67 0.62 -4.69 2.99
CA MET A 67 1.95 -5.25 3.19
C MET A 67 2.80 -4.95 1.96
N ALA A 68 3.81 -4.10 2.14
CA ALA A 68 4.76 -3.75 1.10
C ALA A 68 5.89 -4.78 1.03
N LEU A 69 6.19 -5.25 -0.17
CA LEU A 69 7.24 -6.20 -0.50
C LEU A 69 8.32 -5.52 -1.34
N ALA A 70 9.59 -5.76 -1.02
CA ALA A 70 10.73 -5.18 -1.74
C ALA A 70 11.90 -6.17 -1.85
N GLY A 71 12.71 -6.03 -2.90
CA GLY A 71 13.91 -6.84 -3.12
C GLY A 71 13.66 -8.03 -4.05
N SER A 72 14.01 -9.23 -3.61
CA SER A 72 14.00 -10.45 -4.44
C SER A 72 12.83 -11.37 -4.08
N PRO A 73 12.22 -12.08 -5.06
CA PRO A 73 11.21 -13.10 -4.78
C PRO A 73 11.78 -14.35 -4.08
N ALA A 74 13.10 -14.47 -3.96
CA ALA A 74 13.82 -15.64 -3.46
C ALA A 74 13.63 -15.98 -1.96
N GLY A 75 12.58 -15.48 -1.30
CA GLY A 75 12.25 -15.80 0.10
C GLY A 75 10.75 -15.85 0.38
N VAL A 76 9.94 -15.99 -0.66
CA VAL A 76 8.48 -15.97 -0.54
C VAL A 76 7.96 -17.14 0.29
N ASP A 77 8.45 -18.36 0.05
CA ASP A 77 7.93 -19.54 0.74
C ASP A 77 8.22 -19.43 2.26
N GLU A 78 9.37 -18.89 2.66
CA GLU A 78 9.70 -18.58 4.06
C GLU A 78 8.82 -17.47 4.63
N LEU A 79 8.53 -16.43 3.85
CA LEU A 79 7.63 -15.35 4.29
C LEU A 79 6.22 -15.89 4.57
N VAL A 80 5.68 -16.73 3.69
CA VAL A 80 4.35 -17.35 3.86
C VAL A 80 4.31 -18.19 5.14
N LEU A 81 5.32 -19.05 5.35
CA LEU A 81 5.41 -19.84 6.57
C LEU A 81 5.52 -18.97 7.82
N GLU A 82 6.24 -17.85 7.74
CA GLU A 82 6.40 -16.94 8.87
C GLU A 82 5.12 -16.19 9.21
N ILE A 83 4.36 -15.78 8.19
CA ILE A 83 3.03 -15.18 8.36
C ILE A 83 2.12 -16.15 9.13
N ASP A 84 2.07 -17.42 8.73
CA ASP A 84 1.23 -18.43 9.38
C ASP A 84 1.68 -18.73 10.81
N ARG A 85 2.98 -18.93 10.98
CA ARG A 85 3.58 -19.28 12.28
C ARG A 85 3.33 -18.19 13.32
N ARG A 86 3.31 -16.92 12.92
CA ARG A 86 3.15 -15.77 13.82
C ARG A 86 1.73 -15.20 13.81
N GLY A 87 0.84 -15.68 12.94
CA GLY A 87 -0.50 -15.13 12.78
C GLY A 87 -0.49 -13.67 12.29
N LEU A 88 0.42 -13.31 11.39
CA LEU A 88 0.52 -11.95 10.88
C LEU A 88 -0.66 -11.63 9.97
N VAL A 89 -1.23 -10.44 10.14
CA VAL A 89 -2.45 -10.03 9.44
C VAL A 89 -2.11 -9.11 8.29
N PHE A 90 -2.61 -9.43 7.10
CA PHE A 90 -2.62 -8.53 5.95
C PHE A 90 -3.91 -8.69 5.17
N THR A 91 -4.36 -7.60 4.53
CA THR A 91 -5.53 -7.58 3.65
C THR A 91 -5.11 -7.50 2.18
N ASP A 92 -4.08 -6.70 1.92
CA ASP A 92 -3.60 -6.36 0.59
C ASP A 92 -2.07 -6.42 0.59
N ILE A 93 -1.50 -6.70 -0.59
CA ILE A 93 -0.04 -6.71 -0.83
C ILE A 93 0.30 -5.69 -1.90
N LEU A 94 1.50 -5.11 -1.81
CA LEU A 94 2.04 -4.22 -2.82
C LEU A 94 3.54 -4.50 -3.01
N GLY A 95 3.99 -4.61 -4.25
CA GLY A 95 5.40 -4.81 -4.59
C GLY A 95 5.56 -4.97 -6.10
N ALA A 96 6.77 -5.26 -6.57
CA ALA A 96 7.04 -5.53 -7.97
C ALA A 96 6.20 -6.72 -8.51
N SER A 97 5.94 -6.72 -9.82
CA SER A 97 5.07 -7.72 -10.48
C SER A 97 5.55 -9.16 -10.25
N ASP A 98 6.85 -9.40 -10.32
CA ASP A 98 7.47 -10.71 -10.10
C ASP A 98 7.38 -11.16 -8.62
N ILE A 99 7.64 -10.25 -7.67
CA ILE A 99 7.56 -10.54 -6.23
C ILE A 99 6.11 -10.84 -5.81
N THR A 100 5.15 -10.04 -6.29
CA THR A 100 3.74 -10.21 -5.97
C THR A 100 3.16 -11.49 -6.58
N ALA A 101 3.51 -11.80 -7.83
CA ALA A 101 3.14 -13.06 -8.47
C ALA A 101 3.71 -14.27 -7.72
N ALA A 102 5.00 -14.21 -7.33
CA ALA A 102 5.63 -15.26 -6.53
C ALA A 102 4.91 -15.42 -5.18
N PHE A 103 4.63 -14.31 -4.47
CA PHE A 103 3.91 -14.34 -3.19
C PHE A 103 2.54 -15.02 -3.30
N ILE A 104 1.74 -14.64 -4.30
CA ILE A 104 0.41 -15.23 -4.52
C ILE A 104 0.54 -16.74 -4.77
N ALA A 105 1.48 -17.15 -5.62
CA ALA A 105 1.70 -18.56 -5.91
C ALA A 105 2.16 -19.34 -4.66
N GLY A 106 3.09 -18.78 -3.87
CA GLY A 106 3.57 -19.38 -2.61
C GLY A 106 2.45 -19.52 -1.57
N TYR A 107 1.68 -18.45 -1.38
CA TYR A 107 0.57 -18.43 -0.42
C TYR A 107 -0.51 -19.46 -0.77
N GLN A 108 -0.81 -19.65 -2.07
CA GLN A 108 -1.77 -20.64 -2.55
C GLN A 108 -1.33 -22.10 -2.35
N LYS A 109 -0.02 -22.38 -2.23
CA LYS A 109 0.46 -23.73 -1.90
C LYS A 109 0.06 -24.15 -0.48
N VAL A 110 0.09 -23.20 0.46
CA VAL A 110 -0.13 -23.44 1.89
C VAL A 110 -1.58 -23.25 2.28
N HIS A 111 -2.23 -22.23 1.70
CA HIS A 111 -3.64 -21.95 1.90
C HIS A 111 -4.41 -22.36 0.65
N PRO A 112 -5.14 -23.50 0.67
CA PRO A 112 -5.99 -23.93 -0.42
C PRO A 112 -7.26 -23.07 -0.50
N ILE A 113 -7.10 -21.75 -0.54
CA ILE A 113 -8.14 -20.79 -0.84
C ILE A 113 -8.30 -20.84 -2.36
N ARG A 114 -9.35 -21.53 -2.82
CA ARG A 114 -9.93 -21.22 -4.13
C ARG A 114 -10.38 -19.76 -4.05
N PHE A 115 -9.62 -18.84 -4.62
CA PHE A 115 -10.11 -17.48 -4.84
C PHE A 115 -11.44 -17.63 -5.59
N LYS A 116 -12.56 -17.32 -4.93
CA LYS A 116 -13.77 -16.95 -5.65
C LYS A 116 -13.36 -15.68 -6.35
N LYS A 117 -13.14 -15.74 -7.66
CA LYS A 117 -12.78 -14.60 -8.50
C LYS A 117 -13.81 -13.50 -8.25
N ALA A 118 -13.50 -12.58 -7.33
CA ALA A 118 -14.26 -11.39 -7.09
C ALA A 118 -13.80 -10.41 -8.15
N VAL A 119 -14.47 -10.46 -9.30
CA VAL A 119 -14.28 -9.51 -10.39
C VAL A 119 -14.90 -8.18 -9.96
N SER A 120 -14.16 -7.41 -9.15
CA SER A 120 -14.26 -5.95 -9.07
C SER A 120 -13.16 -5.44 -8.15
N MET A 121 -12.26 -4.61 -8.67
CA MET A 121 -11.02 -4.09 -8.07
C MET A 121 -9.72 -4.84 -8.42
N GLU A 122 -9.56 -5.21 -9.68
CA GLU A 122 -8.24 -5.23 -10.34
C GLU A 122 -7.71 -3.78 -10.42
N ILE A 123 -7.25 -3.24 -9.29
CA ILE A 123 -6.64 -1.91 -9.23
C ILE A 123 -5.17 -2.03 -9.61
N MET A 124 -4.84 -1.52 -10.81
CA MET A 124 -3.53 -1.01 -11.22
C MET A 124 -2.44 -2.00 -11.67
N ALA A 125 -2.79 -3.04 -12.43
CA ALA A 125 -1.85 -3.66 -13.37
C ALA A 125 -2.11 -3.10 -14.77
N PHE A 126 -1.60 -1.90 -15.06
CA PHE A 126 -1.50 -1.40 -16.43
C PHE A 126 -0.13 -1.85 -16.98
N GLU A 127 -0.05 -3.12 -17.37
CA GLU A 127 1.05 -3.58 -18.22
C GLU A 127 0.72 -3.19 -19.67
N GLY A 128 1.56 -2.33 -20.24
CA GLY A 128 1.87 -2.16 -21.66
C GLY A 128 0.76 -2.36 -22.70
N GLU A 129 0.43 -1.28 -23.42
CA GLU A 129 -0.18 -1.20 -24.76
C GLU A 129 -0.75 -2.50 -25.37
N GLY A 130 -1.77 -3.06 -24.73
CA GLY A 130 -2.62 -4.09 -25.30
C GLY A 130 -3.78 -3.44 -26.04
N LYS A 131 -3.86 -3.64 -27.36
CA LYS A 131 -4.90 -3.15 -28.28
C LYS A 131 -6.23 -2.83 -27.59
N PHE A 132 -6.56 -1.54 -27.53
CA PHE A 132 -7.86 -1.03 -27.15
C PHE A 132 -8.97 -1.85 -27.83
N CYS A 133 -9.99 -2.22 -27.06
CA CYS A 133 -11.26 -2.65 -27.62
C CYS A 133 -11.68 -1.61 -28.66
N ALA A 134 -11.79 -2.02 -29.92
CA ALA A 134 -12.05 -1.12 -31.06
C ALA A 134 -13.41 -0.39 -31.01
N GLU A 135 -14.17 -0.55 -29.92
CA GLU A 135 -15.53 -0.03 -29.75
C GLU A 135 -15.65 1.04 -28.65
N VAL A 136 -14.59 1.34 -27.91
CA VAL A 136 -14.63 2.43 -26.90
C VAL A 136 -14.12 3.71 -27.53
N ALA A 137 -15.02 4.65 -27.80
CA ALA A 137 -14.66 5.98 -28.28
C ALA A 137 -13.68 6.64 -27.29
N PRO A 138 -12.61 7.29 -27.79
CA PRO A 138 -11.68 7.99 -26.93
C PRO A 138 -12.40 9.09 -26.16
N VAL A 139 -12.00 9.28 -24.90
CA VAL A 139 -12.52 10.32 -24.01
C VAL A 139 -12.39 11.68 -24.72
N SER A 140 -13.52 12.37 -24.91
CA SER A 140 -13.53 13.68 -25.54
C SER A 140 -13.11 14.76 -24.53
N ALA A 141 -12.64 15.91 -25.03
CA ALA A 141 -12.36 17.06 -24.16
C ALA A 141 -13.60 17.49 -23.32
N ALA A 142 -14.81 17.27 -23.86
CA ALA A 142 -16.05 17.56 -23.14
C ALA A 142 -16.30 16.61 -21.96
N ASP A 143 -15.84 15.36 -22.04
CA ASP A 143 -15.95 14.40 -20.94
C ASP A 143 -15.01 14.80 -19.79
N VAL A 144 -13.80 15.27 -20.12
CA VAL A 144 -12.83 15.78 -19.14
C VAL A 144 -13.38 17.01 -18.41
N ASP A 145 -13.96 17.96 -19.14
CA ASP A 145 -14.56 19.16 -18.55
C ASP A 145 -15.77 18.83 -17.67
N THR A 146 -16.58 17.83 -18.06
CA THR A 146 -17.73 17.37 -17.28
C THR A 146 -17.30 16.79 -15.94
N VAL A 147 -16.26 15.94 -15.94
CA VAL A 147 -15.69 15.36 -14.72
C VAL A 147 -15.03 16.45 -13.86
N ALA A 148 -14.28 17.37 -14.47
CA ALA A 148 -13.65 18.48 -13.75
C ALA A 148 -14.69 19.38 -13.07
N THR A 149 -15.81 19.67 -13.74
CA THR A 149 -16.93 20.45 -13.17
C THR A 149 -17.61 19.72 -12.02
N LEU A 150 -17.79 18.40 -12.13
CA LEU A 150 -18.32 17.55 -11.06
C LEU A 150 -17.43 17.60 -9.81
N PHE A 151 -16.11 17.45 -9.97
CA PHE A 151 -15.14 17.53 -8.88
C PHE A 151 -15.04 18.95 -8.27
N ALA A 152 -15.12 19.98 -9.10
CA ALA A 152 -15.18 21.36 -8.63
C ALA A 152 -16.46 21.63 -7.82
N GLY A 153 -17.60 21.03 -8.18
CA GLY A 153 -18.85 21.11 -7.42
C GLY A 153 -18.78 20.42 -6.05
N PHE A 154 -18.09 19.29 -5.96
CA PHE A 154 -17.85 18.60 -4.69
C PHE A 154 -16.94 19.38 -3.74
N THR A 155 -15.88 20.00 -4.28
CA THR A 155 -14.92 20.77 -3.49
C THR A 155 -15.40 22.20 -3.18
N GLY A 156 -16.24 22.79 -4.03
CA GLY A 156 -16.91 24.08 -3.79
C GLY A 156 -18.01 24.05 -2.72
N ASN A 157 -18.64 22.90 -2.47
CA ASN A 157 -19.60 22.73 -1.36
C ASN A 157 -18.93 22.50 0.01
N ALA A 158 -17.62 22.20 0.04
CA ALA A 158 -16.88 22.06 1.29
C ALA A 158 -16.47 23.42 1.89
N SER A 159 -16.42 24.50 1.09
CA SER A 159 -15.97 25.83 1.53
C SER A 159 -17.10 26.77 2.00
N THR A 160 -18.38 26.43 1.81
CA THR A 160 -19.53 27.27 2.24
C THR A 160 -20.16 26.85 3.57
N ARG A 161 -19.65 25.82 4.26
CA ARG A 161 -20.10 25.44 5.62
C ARG A 161 -19.26 25.99 6.78
N ARG A 162 -18.65 27.17 6.62
CA ARG A 162 -18.19 28.00 7.75
C ARG A 162 -18.81 29.38 7.69
N SER A 163 -20.07 29.48 8.14
CA SER A 163 -20.55 30.74 8.72
C SER A 163 -19.93 30.87 10.12
N PRO A 164 -19.23 31.97 10.44
CA PRO A 164 -18.84 32.25 11.81
C PRO A 164 -20.11 32.56 12.61
N ARG A 165 -20.42 31.74 13.62
CA ARG A 165 -21.37 32.15 14.67
C ARG A 165 -20.75 33.32 15.41
N SER A 166 -21.18 34.53 15.07
CA SER A 166 -21.02 35.72 15.91
C SER A 166 -21.64 35.44 17.28
N ARG A 167 -20.82 35.55 18.34
CA ARG A 167 -21.30 35.63 19.72
C ARG A 167 -21.99 36.99 19.92
N PRO A 168 -23.23 37.05 20.44
CA PRO A 168 -23.81 38.32 20.83
C PRO A 168 -23.38 38.68 22.25
N GLY A 169 -22.93 39.92 22.46
CA GLY A 169 -23.01 40.60 23.75
C GLY A 169 -21.69 41.07 24.35
N ASN A 170 -21.36 42.34 24.14
CA ASN A 170 -21.18 43.30 25.24
C ASN A 170 -21.21 44.72 24.67
N ARG A 171 -22.32 45.43 24.91
CA ARG A 171 -22.34 46.90 24.84
C ARG A 171 -21.59 47.44 26.06
N PRO A 172 -20.68 48.42 25.92
CA PRO A 172 -20.33 49.25 27.06
C PRO A 172 -21.54 50.13 27.41
N LYS A 173 -21.91 50.15 28.69
CA LYS A 173 -22.75 51.21 29.25
C LYS A 173 -21.83 52.37 29.61
N GLU A 174 -22.25 53.54 29.13
CA GLU A 174 -21.93 54.93 29.55
C GLU A 174 -20.47 55.38 29.56
#